data_AF-A0A524QK15-F1
#
_entry.id   AF-A0A524QK15-F1
#
_cell.length_a   1.000
_cell.length_b   1.000
_cell.length_c   1.000
_cell.angle_alpha   90.00
_cell.angle_beta   90.00
_cell.angle_gamma   90.00
#
_symmetry.space_group_name_H-M   'P 1'
#
loop_
_entity.id
_entity.type
_entity.pdbx_description
1 polymer ?
#
loop_
_entity_poly.entity_id
_entity_poly.type
_entity_poly.pdbx_seq_one_letter_code
_entity_poly.pdbx_strand_id
1 'polypeptide(L)'
;NKHSVAKMMENCVTSLRDGISIVIFPEGTRSLTGAIGKFKTGAFQLAVKTDKPLLPVLIDGTGDILPKHGFIFRNHRTVRIRVLDPVFPGQFVTGDPEELAARIQSVMVKAMDELRAEPGYKK
;
A
#
# COMPACT_ATOMS: atom_id res chain seq x y z
N ASN A 1 -13.31 -12.39 12.49
CA ASN A 1 -14.72 -12.13 12.84
C ASN A 1 -15.06 -10.69 12.44
N LYS A 2 -16.23 -10.43 11.84
CA LYS A 2 -16.70 -9.10 11.40
C LYS A 2 -16.62 -8.03 12.50
N HIS A 3 -16.90 -8.40 13.75
CA HIS A 3 -16.82 -7.47 14.89
C HIS A 3 -15.40 -6.94 15.14
N SER A 4 -14.39 -7.81 15.01
CA SER A 4 -12.99 -7.41 15.19
C SER A 4 -12.53 -6.43 14.11
N VAL A 5 -13.03 -6.60 12.87
CA VAL A 5 -12.71 -5.69 11.75
C VAL A 5 -13.36 -4.32 11.98
N ALA A 6 -14.64 -4.28 12.37
CA ALA A 6 -15.32 -3.03 12.66
C ALA A 6 -14.61 -2.23 13.77
N LYS A 7 -14.29 -2.89 14.89
CA LYS A 7 -13.55 -2.26 16.01
C LYS A 7 -12.17 -1.76 15.60
N MET A 8 -11.44 -2.53 14.78
CA MET A 8 -10.15 -2.10 14.25
C MET A 8 -10.30 -0.83 13.39
N MET A 9 -11.31 -0.78 12.51
CA MET A 9 -11.57 0.38 11.66
C MET A 9 -11.93 1.62 12.49
N GLU A 10 -12.73 1.47 13.54
CA GLU A 10 -13.04 2.57 14.48
C GLU A 10 -11.78 3.09 15.16
N ASN A 11 -10.92 2.21 15.67
CA ASN A 11 -9.65 2.61 16.25
C ASN A 11 -8.77 3.37 15.25
N CYS A 12 -8.71 2.91 14.00
CA CYS A 12 -7.99 3.61 12.94
C CYS A 12 -8.55 5.02 12.69
N VAL A 13 -9.87 5.20 12.70
CA VAL A 13 -10.49 6.53 12.56
C VAL A 13 -10.08 7.45 13.71
N THR A 14 -10.10 6.95 14.95
CA THR A 14 -9.65 7.73 16.12
C THR A 14 -8.18 8.13 16.00
N SER A 15 -7.29 7.17 15.72
CA SER A 15 -5.87 7.45 15.51
C SER A 15 -5.63 8.51 14.44
N LEU A 16 -6.31 8.43 13.29
CA LEU A 16 -6.16 9.40 12.20
C LEU A 16 -6.65 10.80 12.59
N ARG A 17 -7.70 10.90 13.41
CA ARG A 17 -8.21 12.19 13.93
C ARG A 17 -7.24 12.81 14.94
N ASP A 18 -6.57 11.97 15.73
CA ASP A 18 -5.55 12.38 16.69
C ASP A 18 -4.20 12.73 16.03
N GLY A 19 -4.13 12.67 14.70
CA GLY A 19 -2.91 13.01 13.93
C GLY A 19 -1.90 11.86 13.83
N ILE A 20 -2.30 10.63 14.18
CA ILE A 20 -1.44 9.45 14.10
C ILE A 20 -1.56 8.82 12.70
N SER A 21 -0.42 8.69 12.02
CA SER A 21 -0.34 8.02 10.71
C SER A 21 -0.53 6.51 10.82
N ILE A 22 -1.21 5.92 9.84
CA ILE A 22 -1.46 4.48 9.77
C ILE A 22 -0.86 3.91 8.49
N VAL A 23 -0.14 2.79 8.61
CA VAL A 23 0.37 2.03 7.47
C VAL A 23 -0.55 0.85 7.19
N ILE A 24 -1.00 0.72 5.95
CA ILE A 24 -1.85 -0.40 5.50
C ILE A 24 -1.23 -1.00 4.24
N PHE A 25 -1.15 -2.34 4.21
CA PHE A 25 -0.86 -3.10 3.00
C PHE A 25 -2.20 -3.49 2.33
N PRO A 26 -2.64 -2.79 1.28
CA PRO A 26 -3.99 -2.95 0.74
C PRO A 26 -4.23 -4.32 0.09
N GLU A 27 -3.18 -5.05 -0.31
CA GLU A 27 -3.27 -6.43 -0.81
C GLU A 27 -3.64 -7.44 0.30
N GLY A 28 -3.32 -7.10 1.55
CA GLY A 28 -3.59 -7.93 2.73
C GLY A 28 -2.77 -9.23 2.83
N THR A 29 -1.89 -9.52 1.86
CA THR A 29 -0.93 -10.64 1.91
C THR A 29 0.36 -10.25 1.16
N ARG A 30 1.48 -10.91 1.47
CA ARG A 30 2.73 -10.74 0.71
C ARG A 30 2.61 -11.38 -0.68
N SER A 31 2.99 -10.64 -1.71
CA SER A 31 3.08 -11.15 -3.08
C SER A 31 4.11 -12.28 -3.19
N LEU A 32 3.79 -13.32 -3.96
CA LEU A 32 4.72 -14.44 -4.26
C LEU A 32 5.61 -14.15 -5.47
N THR A 33 5.15 -13.28 -6.37
CA THR A 33 5.82 -12.97 -7.64
C THR A 33 6.50 -11.61 -7.63
N GLY A 34 6.19 -10.76 -6.63
CA GLY A 34 6.60 -9.36 -6.60
C GLY A 34 5.70 -8.44 -7.44
N ALA A 35 4.63 -8.96 -8.04
CA ALA A 35 3.61 -8.14 -8.68
C ALA A 35 2.64 -7.57 -7.62
N ILE A 36 2.15 -6.34 -7.86
CA ILE A 36 1.15 -5.68 -7.04
C ILE A 36 -0.23 -6.31 -7.34
N GLY A 37 -0.83 -6.94 -6.34
CA GLY A 37 -2.13 -7.58 -6.44
C GLY A 37 -3.32 -6.62 -6.32
N LYS A 38 -4.54 -7.19 -6.29
CA LYS A 38 -5.79 -6.42 -6.07
C LYS A 38 -5.82 -5.80 -4.67
N PHE A 39 -6.22 -4.53 -4.61
CA PHE A 39 -6.37 -3.81 -3.35
C PHE A 39 -7.73 -4.05 -2.70
N LYS A 40 -7.72 -4.19 -1.37
CA LYS A 40 -8.92 -4.16 -0.52
C LYS A 40 -9.30 -2.72 -0.21
N THR A 41 -10.59 -2.48 0.00
CA THR A 41 -11.15 -1.13 0.14
C THR A 41 -10.90 -0.44 1.49
N GLY A 42 -10.40 -1.16 2.51
CA GLY A 42 -10.33 -0.65 3.89
C GLY A 42 -9.52 0.64 4.06
N ALA A 43 -8.34 0.75 3.44
CA ALA A 43 -7.53 1.97 3.50
C ALA A 43 -8.25 3.17 2.89
N PHE A 44 -8.94 2.94 1.78
CA PHE A 44 -9.65 3.95 1.00
C PHE A 44 -10.92 4.41 1.73
N GLN A 45 -11.62 3.50 2.40
CA GLN A 45 -12.72 3.84 3.32
C GLN A 45 -12.24 4.73 4.47
N LEU A 46 -11.08 4.46 5.06
CA LEU A 46 -10.52 5.30 6.13
C LEU A 46 -10.19 6.69 5.62
N ALA A 47 -9.54 6.78 4.45
CA ALA A 47 -9.18 8.05 3.84
C ALA A 47 -10.42 8.92 3.58
N VAL A 48 -11.45 8.37 2.93
CA VAL A 48 -12.72 9.09 2.68
C VAL A 48 -13.42 9.49 3.98
N LYS A 49 -13.49 8.61 4.99
CA LYS A 49 -14.16 8.89 6.26
C LYS A 49 -13.46 9.94 7.13
N THR A 50 -12.15 10.10 6.96
CA THR A 50 -11.33 10.97 7.81
C THR A 50 -10.82 12.22 7.08
N ASP A 51 -11.11 12.32 5.78
CA ASP A 51 -10.58 13.33 4.87
C ASP A 51 -9.05 13.48 4.99
N LYS A 52 -8.36 12.34 5.08
CA LYS A 52 -6.89 12.27 5.17
C LYS A 52 -6.30 11.79 3.85
N PRO A 53 -5.14 12.31 3.44
CA PRO A 53 -4.48 11.88 2.22
C PRO A 53 -3.97 10.44 2.34
N LEU A 54 -3.98 9.74 1.22
CA LEU A 54 -3.28 8.47 1.03
C LEU A 54 -1.88 8.76 0.50
N LEU A 55 -0.85 8.19 1.12
CA LEU A 55 0.53 8.30 0.65
C LEU A 55 0.96 6.94 0.07
N PRO A 56 0.99 6.77 -1.27
CA PRO A 56 1.41 5.51 -1.86
C PRO A 56 2.92 5.30 -1.69
N VAL A 57 3.30 4.14 -1.15
CA VAL A 57 4.71 3.76 -0.97
C VAL A 57 4.95 2.42 -1.65
N LEU A 58 5.87 2.42 -2.60
CA LEU A 58 6.35 1.21 -3.28
C LEU A 58 7.54 0.64 -2.51
N ILE A 59 7.53 -0.67 -2.32
CA ILE A 59 8.62 -1.42 -1.69
C ILE A 59 8.98 -2.57 -2.61
N ASP A 60 10.23 -2.63 -3.06
CA ASP A 60 10.73 -3.68 -3.96
C ASP A 60 12.02 -4.32 -3.44
N GLY A 61 12.22 -5.60 -3.73
CA GLY A 61 13.41 -6.37 -3.32
C GLY A 61 13.35 -7.01 -1.93
N THR A 62 12.31 -6.77 -1.13
CA THR A 62 12.16 -7.37 0.23
C THR A 62 11.84 -8.86 0.21
N GLY A 63 11.14 -9.35 -0.82
CA GLY A 63 10.79 -10.76 -0.98
C GLY A 63 12.01 -11.68 -1.16
N ASP A 64 13.11 -11.14 -1.65
CA ASP A 64 14.37 -11.87 -1.88
C ASP A 64 15.27 -11.96 -0.62
N ILE A 65 14.91 -11.25 0.45
CA ILE A 65 15.60 -11.21 1.74
C ILE A 65 14.91 -12.12 2.76
N LEU A 66 13.57 -12.03 2.82
CA LEU A 66 12.73 -12.77 3.77
C LEU A 66 11.56 -13.41 3.00
N PRO A 67 11.80 -14.54 2.31
CA PRO A 67 10.75 -15.22 1.57
C PRO A 67 9.58 -15.61 2.47
N LYS A 68 8.40 -15.82 1.88
CA LYS A 68 7.16 -16.13 2.62
C LYS A 68 7.31 -17.35 3.55
N HIS A 69 8.19 -18.29 3.17
CA HIS A 69 8.58 -19.47 3.93
C HIS A 69 10.12 -19.57 4.00
N GLY A 70 10.67 -19.68 5.22
CA GLY A 70 12.11 -19.89 5.48
C GLY A 70 12.93 -18.62 5.77
N PHE A 71 14.10 -18.81 6.38
CA PHE A 71 15.12 -17.78 6.61
C PHE A 71 16.30 -18.05 5.68
N ILE A 72 16.30 -17.47 4.48
CA ILE A 72 17.49 -17.48 3.64
C ILE A 72 18.03 -16.05 3.60
N PHE A 73 18.90 -15.72 4.55
CA PHE A 73 19.68 -14.49 4.50
C PHE A 73 20.69 -14.58 3.35
N ARG A 74 20.25 -14.26 2.13
CA ARG A 74 21.17 -14.12 0.99
C ARG A 74 21.83 -12.75 1.12
N ASN A 75 23.15 -12.75 1.37
CA ASN A 75 23.93 -11.52 1.50
C ASN A 75 23.80 -10.65 0.22
N HIS A 76 23.79 -9.32 0.40
CA HIS A 76 23.82 -8.28 -0.65
C HIS A 76 22.55 -8.13 -1.52
N ARG A 77 21.37 -8.00 -0.91
CA ARG A 77 20.14 -7.56 -1.62
C ARG A 77 19.91 -6.06 -1.45
N THR A 78 19.40 -5.43 -2.51
CA THR A 78 19.01 -4.02 -2.50
C THR A 78 17.50 -3.91 -2.28
N VAL A 79 17.08 -3.21 -1.24
CA VAL A 79 15.67 -2.81 -1.07
C VAL A 79 15.51 -1.42 -1.66
N ARG A 80 14.48 -1.24 -2.47
CA ARG A 80 14.10 0.06 -3.03
C ARG A 80 12.77 0.50 -2.43
N ILE A 81 12.73 1.75 -2.00
CA ILE A 81 11.51 2.39 -1.51
C ILE A 81 11.27 3.63 -2.35
N ARG A 82 10.07 3.75 -2.90
CA ARG A 82 9.64 4.93 -3.65
C ARG A 82 8.35 5.45 -3.05
N VAL A 83 8.39 6.69 -2.59
CA VAL A 83 7.22 7.41 -2.08
C VAL A 83 6.65 8.22 -3.25
N LEU A 84 5.36 8.06 -3.52
CA LEU A 84 4.65 8.82 -4.55
C LEU A 84 3.95 10.04 -3.94
N ASP A 85 3.40 10.89 -4.81
CA ASP A 85 2.64 12.06 -4.38
C ASP A 85 1.40 11.68 -3.56
N PRO A 86 1.05 12.49 -2.55
CA PRO A 86 -0.14 12.27 -1.75
C PRO A 86 -1.41 12.39 -2.60
N VAL A 87 -2.35 11.49 -2.36
CA VAL A 87 -3.62 11.40 -3.05
C VAL A 87 -4.74 11.77 -2.08
N PHE A 88 -5.44 12.87 -2.35
CA PHE A 88 -6.46 13.40 -1.46
C PHE A 88 -7.85 12.83 -1.81
N PRO A 89 -8.66 12.38 -0.83
CA PRO A 89 -10.00 11.86 -1.08
C PRO A 89 -10.89 12.81 -1.89
N GLY A 90 -10.79 14.12 -1.64
CA GLY A 90 -11.56 15.13 -2.37
C GLY A 90 -11.26 15.24 -3.87
N GLN A 91 -10.19 14.61 -4.38
CA GLN A 91 -9.88 14.55 -5.82
C GLN A 91 -10.72 13.51 -6.58
N PHE A 92 -11.56 12.75 -5.89
CA PHE A 92 -12.38 11.67 -6.45
C PHE A 92 -13.86 12.04 -6.36
N VAL A 93 -14.47 12.28 -7.53
CA VAL A 93 -15.83 12.83 -7.69
C VAL A 93 -16.90 11.94 -7.04
N THR A 94 -16.68 10.64 -6.92
CA THR A 94 -17.67 9.65 -6.50
C THR A 94 -17.59 9.27 -5.03
N GLY A 95 -16.49 9.61 -4.32
CA GLY A 95 -16.26 9.14 -2.96
C GLY A 95 -16.24 7.60 -2.82
N ASP A 96 -16.20 6.87 -3.94
CA ASP A 96 -16.27 5.41 -3.98
C ASP A 96 -14.91 4.79 -3.61
N PRO A 97 -14.80 4.06 -2.48
CA PRO A 97 -13.57 3.41 -2.08
C PRO A 97 -13.05 2.36 -3.08
N GLU A 98 -13.92 1.75 -3.90
CA GLU A 98 -13.51 0.75 -4.90
C GLU A 98 -12.81 1.40 -6.09
N GLU A 99 -13.38 2.49 -6.63
CA GLU A 99 -12.78 3.26 -7.71
C GLU A 99 -11.43 3.85 -7.27
N LEU A 100 -11.38 4.41 -6.06
CA LEU A 100 -10.15 4.95 -5.48
C LEU A 100 -9.08 3.87 -5.33
N ALA A 101 -9.46 2.67 -4.88
CA ALA A 101 -8.54 1.54 -4.76
C ALA A 101 -7.97 1.12 -6.12
N ALA A 102 -8.82 0.98 -7.14
CA ALA A 102 -8.41 0.58 -8.48
C ALA A 102 -7.49 1.63 -9.14
N ARG A 103 -7.80 2.91 -8.97
CA ARG A 103 -7.00 4.01 -9.54
C ARG A 103 -5.63 4.10 -8.88
N ILE A 104 -5.56 4.04 -7.55
CA ILE A 104 -4.27 4.06 -6.82
C ILE A 104 -3.46 2.81 -7.15
N GLN A 105 -4.10 1.63 -7.25
CA GLN A 105 -3.42 0.42 -7.69
C GLN A 105 -2.78 0.60 -9.07
N SER A 106 -3.52 1.12 -10.05
CA SER A 106 -3.01 1.35 -11.40
C SER A 106 -1.81 2.31 -11.42
N VAL A 107 -1.88 3.41 -10.66
CA VAL A 107 -0.77 4.36 -10.50
C VAL A 107 0.46 3.67 -9.88
N MET A 108 0.26 2.88 -8.82
CA MET A 108 1.35 2.18 -8.14
C MET A 108 1.98 1.09 -9.02
N VAL A 109 1.19 0.36 -9.82
CA VAL A 109 1.70 -0.62 -10.79
C VAL A 109 2.58 0.07 -11.82
N LYS A 110 2.09 1.15 -12.45
CA LYS A 110 2.87 1.90 -13.42
C LYS A 110 4.18 2.42 -12.84
N ALA A 111 4.12 3.04 -11.65
CA ALA A 111 5.29 3.56 -10.98
C ALA A 111 6.29 2.47 -10.54
N MET A 112 5.80 1.25 -10.25
CA MET A 112 6.65 0.09 -9.98
C MET A 112 7.38 -0.39 -11.24
N ASP A 113 6.70 -0.41 -12.38
CA ASP A 113 7.32 -0.76 -13.65
C ASP A 113 8.39 0.27 -14.04
N GLU A 114 8.11 1.56 -13.84
CA GLU A 114 9.08 2.65 -14.02
C GLU A 114 10.29 2.50 -13.08
N LEU A 115 10.07 2.20 -11.79
CA LEU A 115 11.13 1.94 -10.81
C LEU A 115 12.04 0.77 -11.24
N ARG A 116 11.46 -0.27 -11.84
CA ARG A 116 12.19 -1.46 -12.29
C ARG A 116 12.90 -1.26 -13.63
N ALA A 117 12.49 -0.26 -14.41
CA ALA A 117 13.13 0.12 -15.68
C ALA A 117 14.32 1.08 -15.49
N GLU A 118 14.55 1.61 -14.28
CA GLU A 118 15.59 2.60 -14.03
C GLU A 118 17.02 2.05 -14.24
N PRO A 119 17.93 2.87 -14.81
CA PRO A 119 19.34 2.52 -14.92
C PRO A 119 19.93 2.13 -13.55
N GLY A 120 20.56 0.96 -13.47
CA GLY A 120 21.10 0.45 -12.22
C GLY A 120 20.10 -0.34 -11.37
N TYR A 121 18.88 -0.57 -11.86
CA TYR A 121 18.01 -1.59 -11.28
C TYR A 121 18.68 -2.98 -11.39
N LYS A 122 18.81 -3.64 -10.24
CA LYS A 122 19.30 -5.01 -10.09
C LYS A 122 18.36 -5.72 -9.13
N LYS A 123 17.89 -6.88 -9.54
CA LYS A 123 17.05 -7.78 -8.75
C LYS A 123 17.90 -8.59 -7.76
#